data_AF-A0A2N2ZUQ3-F1
#
_entry.id   AF-A0A2N2ZUQ3-F1
#
_cell.length_a   1.000
_cell.length_b   1.000
_cell.length_c   1.000
_cell.angle_alpha   90.00
_cell.angle_beta   90.00
_cell.angle_gamma   90.00
#
_symmetry.space_group_name_H-M   'P 1'
#
loop_
_entity.id
_entity.type
_entity.pdbx_description
1 polymer ?
#
loop_
_entity_poly.entity_id
_entity_poly.type
_entity_poly.pdbx_seq_one_letter_code
_entity_poly.pdbx_strand_id
1 'polypeptide(L)' 'MHRYKDLKFWQLSREFCKNIYTFTAKFPEEEKFGLVSQLRRASISIPSNIAE' A
#
# COMPACT_ATOMS: atom_id res chain seq x y z
N MET A 1 25.91 -3.22 -3.34
CA MET A 1 24.74 -2.31 -3.23
C MET A 1 23.50 -3.18 -3.16
N HIS A 2 22.97 -3.43 -1.96
CA HIS A 2 21.75 -4.23 -1.82
C HIS A 2 20.58 -3.45 -2.40
N ARG A 3 19.86 -4.05 -3.36
CA ARG A 3 18.65 -3.42 -3.91
C ARG A 3 17.53 -3.65 -2.92
N TYR A 4 16.81 -2.60 -2.53
CA TYR A 4 15.62 -2.71 -1.67
C TYR A 4 14.59 -3.72 -2.20
N LYS A 5 14.59 -3.97 -3.52
CA LYS A 5 13.72 -4.95 -4.19
C LYS A 5 13.94 -6.39 -3.73
N ASP A 6 15.14 -6.70 -3.24
CA ASP A 6 15.49 -8.03 -2.75
C ASP A 6 15.06 -8.23 -1.27
N LEU A 7 14.69 -7.14 -0.59
CA LEU A 7 14.28 -7.18 0.81
C LEU A 7 12.90 -7.81 0.92
N LYS A 8 12.80 -8.89 1.71
CA LYS A 8 11.53 -9.61 1.90
C LYS A 8 10.41 -8.70 2.41
N PHE A 9 10.74 -7.77 3.30
CA PHE A 9 9.78 -6.82 3.84
C PHE A 9 9.27 -5.81 2.81
N TRP A 10 10.11 -5.40 1.84
CA TRP A 10 9.66 -4.60 0.69
C TRP A 10 8.69 -5.37 -0.21
N GLN A 11 8.97 -6.65 -0.46
CA GLN A 11 8.08 -7.50 -1.25
C GLN A 11 6.73 -7.73 -0.54
N LEU A 12 6.75 -7.97 0.77
CA LEU A 12 5.55 -8.12 1.58
C LEU A 12 4.71 -6.84 1.63
N SER A 13 5.35 -5.67 1.73
CA SER A 13 4.62 -4.39 1.73
C SER A 13 3.98 -4.08 0.37
N ARG A 14 4.58 -4.51 -0.74
CA ARG A 14 3.96 -4.45 -2.08
C ARG A 14 2.68 -5.29 -2.16
N GLU A 15 2.71 -6.53 -1.65
CA GLU A 15 1.51 -7.38 -1.57
C GLU A 15 0.47 -6.81 -0.61
N PHE A 16 0.91 -6.20 0.50
CA PHE A 16 0.01 -5.50 1.41
C PHE A 16 -0.73 -4.34 0.72
N CYS A 17 -0.05 -3.51 -0.08
CA CYS A 17 -0.70 -2.47 -0.87
C CYS A 17 -1.78 -3.04 -1.79
N LYS A 18 -1.49 -4.14 -2.50
CA LYS A 18 -2.46 -4.81 -3.37
C LYS A 18 -3.69 -5.28 -2.60
N ASN A 19 -3.49 -5.82 -1.39
CA ASN A 19 -4.58 -6.24 -0.51
C ASN A 19 -5.43 -5.05 -0.05
N ILE A 20 -4.81 -3.93 0.31
CA ILE A 20 -5.54 -2.70 0.67
C ILE A 20 -6.36 -2.16 -0.50
N TYR A 21 -5.80 -2.16 -1.72
CA TYR A 21 -6.56 -1.77 -2.91
C TYR A 21 -7.77 -2.67 -3.16
N THR A 22 -7.60 -3.99 -3.01
CA THR A 22 -8.66 -4.99 -3.20
C THR A 22 -9.73 -4.88 -2.10
N PHE A 23 -9.32 -4.66 -0.86
CA PHE A 23 -10.23 -4.50 0.27
C PHE A 23 -11.06 -3.22 0.16
N THR A 24 -10.39 -2.09 -0.10
CA THR A 24 -11.04 -0.77 -0.24
C THR A 24 -11.91 -0.64 -1.50
N ALA A 25 -11.74 -1.52 -2.50
CA ALA A 25 -12.62 -1.56 -3.67
C ALA A 25 -14.06 -1.98 -3.35
N LYS A 26 -14.30 -2.55 -2.16
CA LYS A 26 -15.63 -2.97 -1.69
C LYS A 26 -16.34 -1.90 -0.86
N PHE A 27 -15.71 -0.74 -0.65
CA PHE A 27 -16.27 0.33 0.17
C PHE A 27 -17.34 1.10 -0.63
N PRO A 28 -18.32 1.74 0.05
CA PRO A 28 -19.27 2.64 -0.59
C PRO A 28 -18.58 3.77 -1.36
N GLU A 29 -19.22 4.27 -2.41
CA GLU A 29 -18.63 5.32 -3.27
C GLU A 29 -18.36 6.64 -2.51
N GLU A 30 -19.18 6.94 -1.50
CA GLU A 30 -19.00 8.11 -0.62
C GLU A 30 -17.63 8.11 0.11
N GLU A 31 -17.04 6.94 0.35
CA GLU A 31 -15.74 6.79 1.03
C GLU A 31 -14.54 6.95 0.10
N LYS A 32 -14.76 7.11 -1.21
CA LYS A 32 -13.71 7.18 -2.24
C LYS A 32 -12.65 8.24 -1.91
N PHE A 33 -13.09 9.40 -1.46
CA PHE A 33 -12.20 10.52 -1.09
C PHE A 33 -11.89 10.56 0.42
N GLY A 34 -12.63 9.81 1.24
CA GLY A 34 -12.42 9.61 2.67
C GLY A 34 -11.50 8.42 2.95
N LEU A 35 -12.05 7.36 3.55
CA LEU A 35 -11.28 6.21 4.04
C LEU A 35 -10.48 5.52 2.93
N VAL A 36 -11.02 5.41 1.71
CA VAL A 36 -10.32 4.74 0.59
C VAL A 36 -9.03 5.48 0.25
N SER A 37 -9.09 6.81 0.12
CA SER A 37 -7.92 7.65 -0.19
C SER A 37 -6.88 7.62 0.92
N GLN A 38 -7.29 7.67 2.19
CA GLN A 38 -6.38 7.64 3.33
C GLN A 38 -5.66 6.29 3.45
N LEU A 39 -6.40 5.18 3.39
CA LEU A 39 -5.85 3.83 3.53
C LEU A 39 -4.88 3.50 2.39
N ARG A 40 -5.23 3.83 1.14
CA ARG A 40 -4.35 3.57 -0.02
C ARG A 40 -3.05 4.37 0.07
N ARG A 41 -3.11 5.66 0.41
CA ARG A 41 -1.91 6.51 0.59
C ARG A 41 -1.03 6.01 1.73
N ALA A 42 -1.63 5.68 2.88
CA ALA A 42 -0.89 5.12 4.01
C ALA A 42 -0.20 3.80 3.63
N SER A 43 -0.89 2.91 2.91
CA SER A 43 -0.29 1.64 2.46
C SER A 43 0.89 1.84 1.52
N ILE A 44 0.80 2.77 0.57
CA ILE A 44 1.88 3.07 -0.39
C ILE A 44 3.10 3.68 0.30
N SER A 45 2.90 4.42 1.39
CA SER A 45 3.99 4.99 2.18
C SER A 45 4.96 3.91 2.68
N ILE A 46 4.47 2.71 3.02
CA ILE A 46 5.27 1.63 3.59
C ILE A 46 6.40 1.16 2.63
N PRO A 47 6.14 0.65 1.41
CA PRO A 47 7.20 0.27 0.47
C PRO A 47 8.06 1.45 0.03
N SER A 48 7.53 2.68 0.02
CA SER A 48 8.30 3.88 -0.32
C SER A 48 9.35 4.19 0.75
N ASN A 49 8.99 4.19 2.04
CA ASN A 49 9.91 4.41 3.16
C ASN A 49 10.94 3.28 3.31
N ILE A 50 10.61 2.07 2.87
CA ILE A 50 11.57 0.95 2.82
C ILE A 50 12.60 1.12 1.68
N ALA A 51 12.19 1.79 0.60
CA ALA A 51 13.03 1.97 -0.58
C ALA A 51 13.91 3.22 -0.53
N GLU A 52 13.54 4.20 0.31
CA GLU A 52 14.34 5.39 0.68
C GLU A 52 15.57 4.99 1.51
#